data_AF-A0A931VSW1-F1
#
_entry.id   AF-A0A931VSW1-F1
#
_cell.length_a   1.000
_cell.length_b   1.000
_cell.length_c   1.000
_cell.angle_alpha   90.00
_cell.angle_beta   90.00
_cell.angle_gamma   90.00
#
_symmetry.space_group_name_H-M   'P 1'
#
loop_
_entity.id
_entity.type
_entity.pdbx_description
1 polymer ?
#
loop_
_entity_poly.entity_id
_entity_poly.type
_entity_poly.pdbx_seq_one_letter_code
_entity_poly.pdbx_strand_id
1 'polypeptide(L)'
;MDSLSQNCLQCHDDTIAKSARVATAGTWDHGPRTGVSHPVGVDYQAASLRTRGFRPPGAIDPAVRLFSGRVGCGSCHSPYSTLPAQLVMKNERSRLCLTCHIK
;
A
#
# COMPACT_ATOMS: atom_id res chain seq x y z
N MET A 1 -5.41 -6.82 -9.07
CA MET A 1 -5.59 -6.35 -7.68
C MET A 1 -6.06 -7.52 -6.83
N ASP A 2 -5.63 -7.62 -5.57
CA ASP A 2 -5.98 -8.74 -4.68
C ASP A 2 -7.40 -8.65 -4.11
N SER A 3 -7.96 -9.76 -3.63
CA SER A 3 -9.35 -9.85 -3.16
C SER A 3 -9.65 -8.98 -1.93
N LEU A 4 -8.68 -8.78 -1.02
CA LEU A 4 -8.88 -7.90 0.13
C LEU A 4 -9.06 -6.46 -0.35
N SER A 5 -8.19 -5.98 -1.22
CA SER A 5 -8.31 -4.63 -1.77
C SER A 5 -9.59 -4.44 -2.59
N GLN A 6 -10.05 -5.46 -3.32
CA GLN A 6 -11.35 -5.42 -4.02
C GLN A 6 -12.52 -5.27 -3.04
N ASN A 7 -12.49 -5.97 -1.90
CA ASN A 7 -13.54 -5.87 -0.88
C ASN A 7 -13.55 -4.48 -0.23
N CYS A 8 -12.38 -3.88 0.03
CA CYS A 8 -12.30 -2.52 0.55
C CYS A 8 -13.01 -1.51 -0.38
N LEU A 9 -12.80 -1.66 -1.69
CA LEU A 9 -13.38 -0.79 -2.71
C LEU A 9 -14.88 -0.98 -2.92
N GLN A 10 -15.51 -2.02 -2.38
CA GLN A 10 -16.97 -2.14 -2.43
C GLN A 10 -17.68 -1.09 -1.57
N CYS A 11 -16.98 -0.50 -0.60
CA CYS A 11 -17.50 0.58 0.23
C CYS A 11 -16.69 1.87 0.10
N HIS A 12 -15.37 1.80 -0.12
CA HIS A 12 -14.51 2.98 -0.28
C HIS A 12 -14.49 3.49 -1.72
N ASP A 13 -15.69 3.82 -2.23
CA ASP A 13 -15.97 4.24 -3.60
C ASP A 13 -16.70 5.60 -3.67
N ASP A 14 -16.76 6.34 -2.56
CA ASP A 14 -17.53 7.58 -2.35
C ASP A 14 -19.06 7.41 -2.33
N THR A 15 -19.60 6.20 -2.50
CA THR A 15 -21.05 5.96 -2.39
C THR A 15 -21.46 5.58 -0.97
N ILE A 16 -20.68 4.73 -0.32
CA ILE A 16 -20.96 4.23 1.04
C ILE A 16 -19.98 4.84 2.05
N ALA A 17 -18.69 4.81 1.74
CA ALA A 17 -17.63 5.38 2.54
C ALA A 17 -16.74 6.25 1.66
N LYS A 18 -16.12 7.25 2.27
CA LYS A 18 -15.18 8.15 1.58
C LYS A 18 -14.14 7.32 0.84
N SER A 19 -13.95 7.63 -0.44
CA SER A 19 -12.96 6.96 -1.26
C SER A 19 -11.60 7.04 -0.59
N ALA A 20 -10.98 5.87 -0.50
CA ALA A 20 -9.54 5.76 -0.61
C ALA A 20 -9.10 6.72 -1.71
N ARG A 21 -8.10 7.59 -1.51
CA ARG A 21 -7.67 8.56 -2.56
C ARG A 21 -7.07 7.80 -3.73
N VAL A 22 -7.91 7.14 -4.52
CA VAL A 22 -7.56 6.27 -5.61
C VAL A 22 -7.85 7.11 -6.83
N ALA A 23 -6.80 7.70 -7.39
CA ALA A 23 -6.90 8.37 -8.67
C ALA A 23 -7.39 7.36 -9.73
N THR A 24 -7.97 7.90 -10.80
CA THR A 24 -8.42 7.16 -11.98
C THR A 24 -7.35 6.13 -12.37
N ALA A 25 -7.75 4.86 -12.50
CA ALA A 25 -6.89 3.69 -12.76
C ALA A 25 -6.24 2.98 -11.55
N GLY A 26 -6.78 3.10 -10.33
CA GLY A 26 -6.32 2.25 -9.22
C GLY A 26 -4.99 2.70 -8.61
N THR A 27 -4.66 4.00 -8.75
CA THR A 27 -3.45 4.59 -8.18
C THR A 27 -3.78 5.23 -6.84
N TRP A 28 -3.17 4.73 -5.78
CA TRP A 28 -3.31 5.35 -4.46
C TRP A 28 -2.47 6.63 -4.41
N ASP A 29 -3.14 7.73 -4.09
CA ASP A 29 -2.58 9.06 -3.96
C ASP A 29 -2.34 9.42 -2.49
N HIS A 30 -1.06 9.44 -2.11
CA HIS A 30 -0.63 9.90 -0.78
C HIS A 30 -0.71 11.42 -0.62
N GLY A 31 -1.00 12.17 -1.68
CA GLY A 31 -1.00 13.62 -1.71
C GLY A 31 0.40 14.22 -1.92
N PRO A 32 0.48 15.56 -2.07
CA PRO A 32 1.66 16.23 -2.63
C PRO A 32 2.90 16.20 -1.73
N ARG A 33 2.76 15.89 -0.43
CA ARG A 33 3.86 15.94 0.56
C ARG A 33 4.73 14.69 0.58
N THR A 34 4.24 13.60 0.00
CA THR A 34 4.87 12.28 0.08
C THR A 34 5.69 11.94 -1.15
N GLY A 35 5.39 12.57 -2.31
CA GLY A 35 6.14 12.45 -3.56
C GLY A 35 6.10 11.07 -4.23
N VAL A 36 5.45 10.07 -3.62
CA VAL A 36 5.32 8.71 -4.14
C VAL A 36 3.84 8.35 -4.08
N SER A 37 3.16 8.36 -5.22
CA SER A 37 1.82 7.78 -5.41
C SER A 37 1.99 6.59 -6.35
N HIS A 38 1.34 5.48 -6.06
CA HIS A 38 1.58 4.24 -6.80
C HIS A 38 0.30 3.43 -7.04
N PRO A 39 0.25 2.66 -8.14
CA PRO A 39 -0.84 1.71 -8.35
C PRO A 39 -0.92 0.71 -7.20
N VAL A 40 -2.15 0.39 -6.80
CA VAL A 40 -2.44 -0.78 -5.94
C VAL A 40 -2.76 -1.98 -6.81
N GLY A 41 -2.47 -3.17 -6.30
CA GLY A 41 -2.57 -4.44 -7.01
C GLY A 41 -1.34 -4.81 -7.85
N VAL A 42 -0.22 -4.09 -7.75
CA VAL A 42 1.03 -4.41 -8.42
C VAL A 42 1.64 -5.69 -7.86
N ASP A 43 2.15 -6.57 -8.72
CA ASP A 43 2.96 -7.72 -8.30
C ASP A 43 4.31 -7.22 -7.79
N TYR A 44 4.54 -7.36 -6.47
CA TYR A 44 5.71 -6.76 -5.84
C TYR A 44 6.99 -7.49 -6.23
N GLN A 45 6.94 -8.82 -6.37
CA GLN A 45 8.11 -9.60 -6.74
C GLN A 45 8.59 -9.19 -8.14
N ALA A 46 7.68 -9.15 -9.12
CA ALA A 46 7.97 -8.71 -10.47
C ALA A 46 8.49 -7.27 -10.51
N ALA A 47 7.93 -6.36 -9.71
CA ALA A 47 8.41 -4.98 -9.60
C ALA A 47 9.83 -4.91 -9.01
N SER A 48 10.10 -5.66 -7.94
CA SER A 48 11.41 -5.68 -7.26
C SER A 48 12.54 -6.23 -8.14
N LEU A 49 12.21 -7.14 -9.06
CA LEU A 49 13.17 -7.73 -10.00
C LEU A 49 13.46 -6.81 -11.19
N ARG A 50 12.48 -6.01 -11.61
CA ARG A 50 12.58 -5.15 -12.80
C ARG A 50 13.15 -3.77 -12.53
N THR A 51 12.97 -3.26 -11.31
CA THR A 51 13.28 -1.87 -10.98
C THR A 51 14.31 -1.82 -9.85
N ARG A 52 15.42 -1.12 -10.08
CA ARG A 52 16.38 -0.82 -9.01
C ARG A 52 15.70 0.08 -7.96
N GLY A 53 16.06 -0.09 -6.70
CA GLY A 53 15.51 0.73 -5.61
C GLY A 53 14.36 0.09 -4.84
N PHE A 54 14.12 -1.21 -5.02
CA PHE A 54 13.20 -1.99 -4.19
C PHE A 54 13.94 -3.04 -3.38
N ARG A 55 13.51 -3.24 -2.14
CA ARG A 55 13.95 -4.35 -1.29
C ARG A 55 13.30 -5.65 -1.77
N PRO A 56 14.01 -6.80 -1.71
CA PRO A 56 13.40 -8.09 -2.04
C PRO A 56 12.26 -8.41 -1.05
N PRO A 57 11.24 -9.20 -1.44
CA PRO A 57 10.08 -9.49 -0.60
C PRO A 57 10.42 -9.96 0.82
N GLY A 58 11.47 -10.79 0.98
CA GLY A 58 11.91 -11.29 2.28
C GLY A 58 12.60 -10.26 3.18
N ALA A 59 12.89 -9.05 2.69
CA ALA A 59 13.52 -7.97 3.45
C ALA A 59 12.54 -6.85 3.85
N ILE A 60 11.25 -7.02 3.56
CA ILE A 60 10.17 -6.12 3.98
C ILE A 60 9.86 -6.36 5.46
N ASP A 61 9.48 -5.30 6.19
CA ASP A 61 9.01 -5.39 7.58
C ASP A 61 7.82 -6.37 7.70
N PRO A 62 7.85 -7.33 8.64
CA PRO A 62 6.80 -8.34 8.79
C PRO A 62 5.38 -7.79 9.03
N ALA A 63 5.25 -6.53 9.48
CA ALA A 63 3.95 -5.88 9.61
C ALA A 63 3.27 -5.63 8.26
N VAL A 64 4.04 -5.54 7.17
CA VAL A 64 3.56 -5.31 5.82
C VAL A 64 3.35 -6.64 5.10
N ARG A 65 2.10 -6.91 4.71
CA ARG A 65 1.72 -8.17 4.08
C ARG A 65 1.42 -7.98 2.59
N LEU A 66 2.03 -8.81 1.76
CA LEU A 66 1.78 -8.88 0.33
C LEU A 66 0.69 -9.93 0.05
N PHE A 67 -0.57 -9.48 -0.09
CA PHE A 67 -1.69 -10.39 -0.34
C PHE A 67 -1.62 -10.92 -1.77
N SER A 68 -1.53 -12.24 -1.91
CA SER A 68 -1.28 -12.89 -3.21
C SER A 68 -0.05 -12.34 -3.95
N GLY A 69 1.00 -11.97 -3.20
CA GLY A 69 2.25 -11.40 -3.75
C GLY A 69 2.13 -9.95 -4.24
N ARG A 70 0.99 -9.29 -4.00
CA ARG A 70 0.71 -7.94 -4.51
C ARG A 70 0.70 -6.88 -3.40
N VAL A 71 1.07 -5.66 -3.76
CA VAL A 71 0.86 -4.47 -2.91
C VAL A 71 -0.60 -4.08 -2.98
N GLY A 72 -1.32 -4.15 -1.87
CA GLY A 72 -2.74 -3.81 -1.78
C GLY A 72 -3.05 -2.85 -0.63
N CYS A 73 -4.33 -2.52 -0.43
CA CYS A 73 -4.78 -1.68 0.68
C CYS A 73 -4.31 -2.26 2.03
N GLY A 74 -4.45 -3.57 2.19
CA GLY A 74 -4.04 -4.32 3.38
C GLY A 74 -2.53 -4.36 3.64
N SER A 75 -1.70 -4.01 2.65
CA SER A 75 -0.24 -3.96 2.83
C SER A 75 0.16 -2.79 3.71
N CYS A 76 -0.61 -1.69 3.68
CA CYS A 76 -0.35 -0.48 4.45
C CYS A 76 -1.37 -0.28 5.57
N HIS A 77 -2.62 -0.73 5.38
CA HIS A 77 -3.74 -0.49 6.29
C HIS A 77 -4.27 -1.77 6.91
N SER A 78 -4.74 -1.66 8.15
CA SER A 78 -5.45 -2.72 8.87
C SER A 78 -6.66 -2.13 9.60
N PRO A 79 -7.88 -2.66 9.39
CA PRO A 79 -9.09 -2.16 10.04
C PRO A 79 -9.04 -2.28 11.57
N TYR A 80 -8.18 -3.17 12.09
CA TYR A 80 -7.95 -3.39 13.52
C TYR A 80 -6.83 -2.52 14.10
N SER A 81 -6.14 -1.72 13.27
CA SER A 81 -5.06 -0.86 13.74
C SER A 81 -5.62 0.35 14.50
N THR A 82 -4.99 0.64 15.64
CA THR A 82 -5.24 1.86 16.42
C THR A 82 -4.32 3.02 16.03
N LEU A 83 -3.44 2.82 15.04
CA LEU A 83 -2.56 3.87 14.55
C LEU A 83 -3.32 4.87 13.65
N PRO A 84 -2.85 6.13 13.54
CA PRO A 84 -3.42 7.09 12.62
C PRO A 84 -3.51 6.52 11.20
N ALA A 85 -4.62 6.80 10.50
CA ALA A 85 -4.94 6.24 9.18
C ALA A 85 -4.94 4.70 9.13
N GLN A 86 -5.12 4.02 10.27
CA GLN A 86 -5.21 2.57 10.36
C GLN A 86 -3.95 1.86 9.83
N LEU A 87 -2.77 2.47 9.96
CA LEU A 87 -1.54 1.90 9.40
C LEU A 87 -1.14 0.59 10.10
N VAL A 88 -0.55 -0.35 9.36
CA VAL A 88 -0.03 -1.62 9.93
C VAL A 88 1.19 -1.42 10.85
N MET A 89 1.86 -0.27 10.74
CA MET A 89 3.00 0.11 11.57
C MET A 89 3.16 1.63 11.61
N LYS A 90 3.91 2.14 12.60
CA LYS A 90 4.22 3.57 12.68
C LYS A 90 5.07 4.01 11.47
N ASN A 91 4.66 5.11 10.83
CA ASN A 91 5.37 5.71 9.69
C ASN A 91 6.33 6.85 10.10
N GLU A 92 7.01 6.70 11.23
CA GLU A 92 8.03 7.66 11.67
C GLU A 92 9.19 7.67 10.67
N ARG A 93 9.65 8.86 10.24
CA ARG A 93 10.74 9.03 9.25
C ARG A 93 10.54 8.21 7.96
N SER A 94 9.29 8.04 7.53
CA SER A 94 8.91 7.25 6.35
C SER A 94 9.24 5.76 6.46
N ARG A 95 9.35 5.20 7.67
CA ARG A 95 9.71 3.79 7.90
C ARG A 95 8.79 2.82 7.15
N LEU A 96 7.50 3.12 7.02
CA LEU A 96 6.58 2.30 6.26
C LEU A 96 6.95 2.30 4.77
N CYS A 97 7.28 3.45 4.18
CA CYS A 97 7.65 3.53 2.77
C CYS A 97 8.99 2.83 2.48
N LEU A 98 9.94 3.00 3.40
CA LEU A 98 11.31 2.46 3.30
C LEU A 98 11.40 0.94 3.55
N THR A 99 10.28 0.32 3.92
CA THR A 99 10.11 -1.13 3.93
C THR A 99 10.27 -1.74 2.54
N CYS A 100 9.88 -0.98 1.50
CA CYS A 100 9.95 -1.39 0.11
C CYS A 100 11.02 -0.58 -0.63
N HIS A 101 11.04 0.74 -0.45
CA HIS A 101 11.89 1.63 -1.23
C HIS A 101 13.28 1.82 -0.61
N ILE A 102 14.31 1.74 -1.45
CA ILE A 102 15.70 2.11 -1.11
C ILE A 102 15.88 3.58 -1.52
N LYS A 103 16.41 4.38 -0.60
CA LYS A 103 16.64 5.82 -0.80
C LYS A 103 18.04 6.08 -1.33
#